data_AF-A0A2J8L7V9-F1
#
_entry.id   AF-A0A2J8L7V9-F1
#
_cell.length_a   1.000
_cell.length_b   1.000
_cell.length_c   1.000
_cell.angle_alpha   90.00
_cell.angle_beta   90.00
_cell.angle_gamma   90.00
#
_symmetry.space_group_name_H-M   'P 1'
#
loop_
_entity.id
_entity.type
_entity.pdbx_description
1 polymer ?
#
loop_
_entity_poly.entity_id
_entity_poly.type
_entity_poly.pdbx_seq_one_letter_code
_entity_poly.pdbx_strand_id
1 'polypeptide(L)'
;SGFSLKSCALSNLACIRDIFPNTVFADSNIDSVMAPDAFVCGRICTHHPGCLFFTFFSQEWPKESQRNLCLLKTSESGLPSTRIKKSKALSGFSLQSCRHSIPVFCHSSFYHDTDFLGEELDIVAAKGHEACQKLCTDAVRCQFFTYTPAQASCNEGKGKCYLKLSSNGSPTKILHGRGGISGYTLRLCKMDNELRGAPMKISGWLKTS
;
A
#
# COMPACT_ATOMS: atom_id res chain seq x y z
N SER A 1 -8.20 29.23 16.45
CA SER A 1 -7.57 27.95 16.09
C SER A 1 -7.60 27.76 14.58
N GLY A 2 -6.64 27.04 13.98
CA GLY A 2 -6.57 26.79 12.53
C GLY A 2 -5.78 25.51 12.22
N PHE A 3 -6.00 24.93 11.03
CA PHE A 3 -5.32 23.71 10.57
C PHE A 3 -4.03 24.02 9.82
N SER A 4 -3.12 23.05 9.77
CA SER A 4 -1.88 23.15 8.98
C SER A 4 -2.16 23.10 7.48
N LEU A 5 -1.47 23.95 6.71
CA LEU A 5 -1.62 24.06 5.24
C LEU A 5 -0.70 23.11 4.44
N LYS A 6 -0.13 22.06 5.08
CA LYS A 6 0.69 21.05 4.37
C LYS A 6 -0.09 20.40 3.22
N SER A 7 -1.39 20.17 3.42
CA SER A 7 -2.32 19.66 2.41
C SER A 7 -2.76 20.69 1.37
N CYS A 8 -2.19 21.90 1.36
CA CYS A 8 -2.45 22.93 0.34
C CYS A 8 -1.24 23.20 -0.56
N ALA A 9 -0.18 22.37 -0.48
CA ALA A 9 1.08 22.54 -1.22
C ALA A 9 1.89 23.80 -0.84
N LEU A 10 1.61 24.39 0.32
CA LEU A 10 2.25 25.62 0.80
C LEU A 10 3.40 25.36 1.80
N SER A 11 3.83 24.10 1.94
CA SER A 11 4.89 23.71 2.88
C SER A 11 6.26 23.91 2.25
N ASN A 12 7.15 24.66 2.92
CA ASN A 12 8.56 24.79 2.55
C ASN A 12 9.44 23.65 3.11
N LEU A 13 8.84 22.69 3.82
CA LEU A 13 9.59 21.56 4.39
C LEU A 13 10.05 20.62 3.28
N ALA A 14 11.35 20.31 3.28
CA ALA A 14 11.91 19.30 2.40
C ALA A 14 11.27 17.92 2.63
N CYS A 15 11.14 17.14 1.57
CA CYS A 15 10.62 15.77 1.63
C CYS A 15 11.74 14.79 1.36
N ILE A 16 12.02 13.93 2.34
CA ILE A 16 13.00 12.86 2.19
C ILE A 16 12.32 11.69 1.49
N ARG A 17 12.56 11.57 0.19
CA ARG A 17 11.98 10.51 -0.66
C ARG A 17 12.71 9.17 -0.55
N ASP A 18 13.89 9.18 0.07
CA ASP A 18 14.74 8.00 0.18
C ASP A 18 14.09 6.92 1.02
N ILE A 19 14.12 5.70 0.49
CA ILE A 19 13.81 4.48 1.23
C ILE A 19 15.15 3.86 1.61
N PHE A 20 15.32 3.57 2.90
CA PHE A 20 16.51 2.98 3.47
C PHE A 20 16.34 1.46 3.55
N PRO A 21 16.93 0.68 2.64
CA PRO A 21 16.85 -0.77 2.71
C PRO A 21 17.65 -1.30 3.90
N ASN A 22 17.31 -2.49 4.36
CA ASN A 22 17.94 -3.20 5.47
C ASN A 22 18.10 -2.32 6.73
N THR A 23 17.10 -1.50 7.02
CA THR A 23 17.15 -0.47 8.08
C THR A 23 15.86 -0.46 8.88
N VAL A 24 15.99 -0.35 10.21
CA VAL A 24 14.90 -0.15 11.17
C VAL A 24 15.14 1.14 11.94
N PHE A 25 14.09 1.95 12.12
CA PHE A 25 14.09 3.08 13.05
C PHE A 25 13.60 2.63 14.44
N ALA A 26 14.22 3.14 15.49
CA ALA A 26 13.92 2.74 16.87
C ALA A 26 13.38 3.95 17.64
N ASP A 27 12.08 4.19 17.50
CA ASP A 27 11.38 5.34 18.04
C ASP A 27 9.94 4.92 18.41
N SER A 28 9.14 5.86 18.90
CA SER A 28 7.76 5.64 19.33
C SER A 28 6.88 5.12 18.19
N ASN A 29 6.35 3.91 18.35
CA ASN A 29 5.34 3.35 17.44
C ASN A 29 3.97 3.92 17.84
N ILE A 30 3.31 4.60 16.91
CA ILE A 30 2.00 5.23 17.16
C ILE A 30 0.84 4.40 16.61
N ASP A 31 1.11 3.59 15.58
CA ASP A 31 0.12 2.72 14.96
C ASP A 31 0.83 1.64 14.13
N SER A 32 0.07 0.64 13.69
CA SER A 32 0.55 -0.43 12.83
C SER A 32 -0.53 -0.95 11.89
N VAL A 33 -0.14 -1.23 10.64
CA VAL A 33 -1.03 -1.77 9.60
C VAL A 33 -0.32 -2.87 8.81
N MET A 34 -1.07 -3.69 8.09
CA MET A 34 -0.47 -4.60 7.10
C MET A 34 -0.37 -3.90 5.76
N ALA A 35 0.82 -3.96 5.15
CA ALA A 35 1.07 -3.40 3.83
C ALA A 35 1.74 -4.47 2.95
N PRO A 36 1.39 -4.57 1.66
CA PRO A 36 1.99 -5.56 0.77
C PRO A 36 3.46 -5.22 0.47
N ASP A 37 3.83 -3.94 0.47
CA ASP A 37 5.19 -3.48 0.23
C ASP A 37 5.51 -2.17 0.98
N ALA A 38 6.78 -1.75 0.93
CA ALA A 38 7.27 -0.55 1.58
C ALA A 38 6.71 0.75 0.98
N PHE A 39 6.29 0.75 -0.29
CA PHE A 39 5.71 1.94 -0.93
C PHE A 39 4.30 2.19 -0.43
N VAL A 40 3.47 1.14 -0.33
CA VAL A 40 2.16 1.22 0.31
C VAL A 40 2.30 1.64 1.77
N CYS A 41 3.24 1.06 2.51
CA CYS A 41 3.53 1.48 3.88
C CYS A 41 3.87 2.98 3.99
N GLY A 42 4.76 3.49 3.12
CA GLY A 42 5.12 4.90 3.10
C GLY A 42 3.98 5.84 2.71
N ARG A 43 3.11 5.41 1.80
CA ARG A 43 1.87 6.14 1.43
C ARG A 43 0.88 6.20 2.58
N ILE A 44 0.70 5.09 3.31
CA ILE A 44 -0.13 5.07 4.53
C ILE A 44 0.44 6.02 5.58
N CYS A 45 1.76 5.96 5.85
CA CYS A 45 2.42 6.91 6.74
C CYS A 45 2.22 8.37 6.28
N THR A 46 2.27 8.62 4.98
CA THR A 46 2.07 9.96 4.40
C THR A 46 0.67 10.51 4.68
N HIS A 47 -0.37 9.67 4.70
CA HIS A 47 -1.72 10.13 5.03
C HIS A 47 -2.00 10.14 6.54
N HIS A 48 -1.32 9.30 7.32
CA HIS A 48 -1.52 9.21 8.76
C HIS A 48 -1.01 10.48 9.47
N PRO A 49 -1.87 11.26 10.16
CA PRO A 49 -1.52 12.58 10.69
C PRO A 49 -0.30 12.59 11.63
N GLY A 50 -0.18 11.56 12.48
CA GLY A 50 0.92 11.45 13.43
C GLY A 50 2.20 10.81 12.89
N CYS A 51 2.18 10.23 11.68
CA CYS A 51 3.33 9.46 11.19
C CYS A 51 4.36 10.38 10.53
N LEU A 52 5.57 10.38 11.08
CA LEU A 52 6.71 11.14 10.55
C LEU A 52 7.64 10.25 9.71
N PHE A 53 7.77 8.98 10.11
CA PHE A 53 8.57 7.99 9.42
C PHE A 53 8.03 6.59 9.74
N PHE A 54 8.48 5.59 8.99
CA PHE A 54 7.97 4.23 9.10
C PHE A 54 9.09 3.20 9.04
N THR A 55 8.77 1.99 9.51
CA THR A 55 9.54 0.78 9.21
C THR A 55 8.59 -0.30 8.72
N PHE A 56 8.91 -0.85 7.56
CA PHE A 56 8.24 -1.98 6.95
C PHE A 56 9.08 -3.24 7.12
N PHE A 57 8.47 -4.31 7.60
CA PHE A 57 9.06 -5.65 7.64
C PHE A 57 8.56 -6.43 6.43
N SER A 58 9.47 -6.85 5.54
CA SER A 58 9.07 -7.50 4.30
C SER A 58 8.49 -8.90 4.53
N GLN A 59 7.91 -9.48 3.48
CA GLN A 59 7.48 -10.88 3.47
C GLN A 59 8.60 -11.86 3.87
N GLU A 60 9.86 -11.52 3.58
CA GLU A 60 10.99 -12.39 3.88
C GLU A 60 11.44 -12.32 5.34
N TRP A 61 10.86 -11.41 6.14
CA TRP A 61 11.27 -11.15 7.52
C TRP A 61 11.25 -12.44 8.37
N PRO A 62 12.27 -12.68 9.22
CA PRO A 62 12.40 -13.96 9.94
C PRO A 62 11.21 -14.28 10.85
N LYS A 63 10.67 -13.26 11.55
CA LYS A 63 9.54 -13.46 12.46
C LYS A 63 8.24 -13.41 11.68
N GLU A 64 7.61 -14.56 11.47
CA GLU A 64 6.40 -14.69 10.65
C GLU A 64 5.27 -13.74 11.08
N SER A 65 5.07 -13.58 12.39
CA SER A 65 4.03 -12.70 12.95
C SER A 65 4.23 -11.20 12.64
N GLN A 66 5.35 -10.81 12.06
CA GLN A 66 5.69 -9.43 11.70
C GLN A 66 5.86 -9.24 10.20
N ARG A 67 5.70 -10.28 9.38
CA ARG A 67 5.81 -10.14 7.92
C ARG A 67 4.74 -9.20 7.41
N ASN A 68 5.07 -8.35 6.45
CA ASN A 68 4.19 -7.35 5.85
C ASN A 68 3.67 -6.30 6.85
N LEU A 69 4.26 -6.22 8.05
CA LEU A 69 3.90 -5.24 9.07
C LEU A 69 4.55 -3.89 8.74
N CYS A 70 3.71 -2.86 8.65
CA CYS A 70 4.08 -1.47 8.52
C CYS A 70 3.92 -0.78 9.89
N LEU A 71 5.03 -0.43 10.52
CA LEU A 71 5.04 0.34 11.76
C LEU A 71 5.10 1.84 11.45
N LEU A 72 4.10 2.58 11.92
CA LEU A 72 4.04 4.03 11.83
C LEU A 72 4.70 4.64 13.07
N LYS A 73 5.62 5.58 12.88
CA LYS A 73 6.49 6.07 13.95
C LYS A 73 6.56 7.60 14.00
N THR A 74 6.89 8.09 15.18
CA THR A 74 7.13 9.50 15.47
C THR A 74 8.27 9.67 16.47
N SER A 75 8.80 10.88 16.57
CA SER A 75 9.77 11.29 17.58
C SER A 75 9.59 12.76 17.92
N GLU A 76 10.08 13.19 19.08
CA GLU A 76 10.03 14.59 19.49
C GLU A 76 10.87 15.50 18.57
N SER A 77 12.00 15.00 18.07
CA SER A 77 12.89 15.72 17.15
C SER A 77 12.34 15.80 15.72
N GLY A 78 11.35 14.98 15.39
CA GLY A 78 10.85 14.79 14.03
C GLY A 78 11.74 13.95 13.11
N LEU A 79 12.87 13.43 13.61
CA LEU A 79 13.80 12.56 12.91
C LEU A 79 14.01 11.26 13.69
N PRO A 80 14.33 10.14 13.02
CA PRO A 80 14.58 8.88 13.71
C PRO A 80 15.85 8.98 14.58
N SER A 81 15.73 8.64 15.86
CA SER A 81 16.83 8.71 16.83
C SER A 81 17.96 7.74 16.50
N THR A 82 17.67 6.59 15.91
CA THR A 82 18.69 5.60 15.56
C THR A 82 18.31 4.82 14.30
N ARG A 83 19.30 4.55 13.45
CA ARG A 83 19.17 3.69 12.27
C ARG A 83 19.89 2.37 12.53
N ILE A 84 19.12 1.30 12.67
CA ILE A 84 19.64 -0.03 12.97
C ILE A 84 19.68 -0.85 11.68
N LYS A 85 20.86 -1.37 11.33
CA LYS A 85 21.00 -2.26 10.17
C LYS A 85 20.35 -3.61 10.48
N LYS A 86 19.25 -3.91 9.79
CA LYS A 86 18.46 -5.14 9.93
C LYS A 86 17.98 -5.59 8.56
N SER A 87 18.49 -6.73 8.11
CA SER A 87 18.14 -7.29 6.80
C SER A 87 16.62 -7.49 6.67
N LYS A 88 16.07 -7.26 5.47
CA LYS A 88 14.64 -7.48 5.15
C LYS A 88 13.65 -6.55 5.88
N ALA A 89 14.17 -5.46 6.44
CA ALA A 89 13.38 -4.32 6.87
C ALA A 89 13.71 -3.11 5.99
N LEU A 90 12.72 -2.29 5.69
CA LEU A 90 12.87 -1.05 4.94
C LEU A 90 12.30 0.08 5.78
N SER A 91 13.00 1.21 5.85
CA SER A 91 12.48 2.39 6.56
C SER A 91 12.43 3.59 5.63
N GLY A 92 11.59 4.56 5.94
CA GLY A 92 11.44 5.77 5.12
C GLY A 92 10.67 6.85 5.86
N PHE A 93 10.49 7.99 5.21
CA PHE A 93 9.84 9.15 5.80
C PHE A 93 8.44 9.38 5.22
N SER A 94 7.62 10.08 6.01
CA SER A 94 6.35 10.62 5.57
C SER A 94 6.57 11.70 4.51
N LEU A 95 5.78 11.66 3.44
CA LEU A 95 5.87 12.61 2.33
C LEU A 95 4.75 13.67 2.38
N GLN A 96 4.23 13.97 3.57
CA GLN A 96 3.12 14.91 3.79
C GLN A 96 3.35 16.27 3.10
N SER A 97 4.56 16.81 3.19
CA SER A 97 4.92 18.09 2.56
C SER A 97 4.93 18.05 1.04
N CYS A 98 5.05 16.86 0.43
CA CYS A 98 5.08 16.65 -1.02
C CYS A 98 3.82 15.99 -1.58
N ARG A 99 2.75 15.88 -0.77
CA ARG A 99 1.53 15.13 -1.09
C ARG A 99 0.94 15.42 -2.47
N HIS A 100 1.04 16.66 -2.97
CA HIS A 100 0.48 17.04 -4.28
C HIS A 100 1.30 16.57 -5.49
N SER A 101 2.53 16.08 -5.25
CA SER A 101 3.50 15.71 -6.30
C SER A 101 3.72 14.20 -6.41
N ILE A 102 3.02 13.40 -5.60
CA ILE A 102 3.17 11.94 -5.52
C ILE A 102 1.81 11.25 -5.43
N PRO A 103 1.67 10.01 -5.92
CA PRO A 103 0.49 9.21 -5.65
C PRO A 103 0.50 8.77 -4.18
N VAL A 104 -0.49 9.22 -3.40
CA VAL A 104 -0.63 8.85 -1.98
C VAL A 104 -1.74 7.83 -1.82
N PHE A 105 -2.88 8.05 -2.46
CA PHE A 105 -4.07 7.21 -2.30
C PHE A 105 -4.24 6.18 -3.40
N CYS A 106 -3.60 6.39 -4.56
CA CYS A 106 -3.78 5.53 -5.72
C CYS A 106 -2.83 4.33 -5.71
N HIS A 107 -3.33 3.18 -5.27
CA HIS A 107 -2.61 1.91 -5.29
C HIS A 107 -3.09 1.04 -6.46
N SER A 108 -2.54 1.28 -7.66
CA SER A 108 -2.95 0.60 -8.89
C SER A 108 -2.28 -0.76 -9.12
N SER A 109 -1.27 -1.12 -8.33
CA SER A 109 -0.54 -2.37 -8.48
C SER A 109 -1.39 -3.58 -8.10
N PHE A 110 -1.18 -4.69 -8.80
CA PHE A 110 -1.69 -6.00 -8.43
C PHE A 110 -0.62 -6.81 -7.71
N TYR A 111 -1.04 -7.54 -6.69
CA TYR A 111 -0.19 -8.42 -5.89
C TYR A 111 -0.55 -9.86 -6.22
N HIS A 112 0.27 -10.48 -7.06
CA HIS A 112 0.10 -11.88 -7.47
C HIS A 112 0.47 -12.83 -6.34
N ASP A 113 -0.15 -14.01 -6.36
CA ASP A 113 0.01 -15.05 -5.33
C ASP A 113 -0.10 -14.50 -3.91
N THR A 114 -1.02 -13.54 -3.74
CA THR A 114 -1.20 -12.76 -2.51
C THR A 114 -2.68 -12.57 -2.24
N ASP A 115 -3.09 -12.89 -1.02
CA ASP A 115 -4.45 -12.82 -0.52
C ASP A 115 -4.53 -11.81 0.62
N PHE A 116 -5.33 -10.77 0.44
CA PHE A 116 -5.65 -9.79 1.47
C PHE A 116 -6.81 -10.29 2.33
N LEU A 117 -6.58 -10.48 3.62
CA LEU A 117 -7.67 -10.78 4.55
C LEU A 117 -8.37 -9.50 4.99
N GLY A 118 -9.68 -9.59 5.19
CA GLY A 118 -10.56 -8.51 5.60
C GLY A 118 -11.98 -9.06 5.76
N GLU A 119 -12.91 -8.19 6.15
CA GLU A 119 -14.34 -8.51 6.14
C GLU A 119 -14.81 -8.65 4.69
N GLU A 120 -15.53 -9.73 4.39
CA GLU A 120 -16.09 -9.98 3.06
C GLU A 120 -17.36 -9.15 2.87
N LEU A 121 -17.35 -8.28 1.87
CA LEU A 121 -18.50 -7.47 1.48
C LEU A 121 -19.41 -8.24 0.52
N ASP A 122 -18.82 -8.86 -0.50
CA ASP A 122 -19.51 -9.61 -1.53
C ASP A 122 -18.54 -10.53 -2.28
N ILE A 123 -19.07 -11.57 -2.93
CA ILE A 123 -18.32 -12.51 -3.77
C ILE A 123 -19.02 -12.64 -5.12
N VAL A 124 -18.36 -12.14 -6.17
CA VAL A 124 -18.95 -12.06 -7.52
C VAL A 124 -18.06 -12.75 -8.56
N ALA A 125 -18.67 -13.29 -9.61
CA ALA A 125 -17.92 -13.88 -10.71
C ALA A 125 -17.26 -12.77 -11.56
N ALA A 126 -15.95 -12.88 -11.81
CA ALA A 126 -15.20 -11.93 -12.62
C ALA A 126 -14.38 -12.66 -13.70
N LYS A 127 -14.23 -12.03 -14.87
CA LYS A 127 -13.43 -12.58 -15.99
C LYS A 127 -11.92 -12.43 -15.78
N GLY A 128 -11.49 -11.70 -14.76
CA GLY A 128 -10.09 -11.36 -14.50
C GLY A 128 -9.94 -10.45 -13.28
N HIS A 129 -8.70 -10.21 -12.87
CA HIS A 129 -8.38 -9.39 -11.70
C HIS A 129 -8.61 -7.90 -11.96
N GLU A 130 -8.46 -7.43 -13.21
CA GLU A 130 -8.78 -6.05 -13.61
C GLU A 130 -10.29 -5.80 -13.54
N ALA A 131 -11.10 -6.77 -13.98
CA ALA A 131 -12.55 -6.70 -13.83
C ALA A 131 -12.94 -6.71 -12.34
N CYS A 132 -12.24 -7.50 -11.52
CA CYS A 132 -12.44 -7.52 -10.07
C CYS A 132 -12.10 -6.18 -9.40
N GLN A 133 -11.01 -5.53 -9.81
CA GLN A 133 -10.66 -4.19 -9.33
C GLN A 133 -11.71 -3.16 -9.70
N LYS A 134 -12.25 -3.24 -10.92
CA LYS A 134 -13.34 -2.36 -11.36
C LYS A 134 -14.59 -2.56 -10.50
N LEU A 135 -14.99 -3.80 -10.25
CA LEU A 135 -16.11 -4.12 -9.35
C LEU A 135 -15.90 -3.56 -7.93
N CYS A 136 -14.67 -3.69 -7.37
CA CYS A 136 -14.34 -3.07 -6.09
C CYS A 136 -14.32 -1.54 -6.15
N THR A 137 -13.97 -0.95 -7.28
CA THR A 137 -13.95 0.50 -7.49
C THR A 137 -15.36 1.07 -7.52
N ASP A 138 -16.29 0.35 -8.16
CA ASP A 138 -17.69 0.73 -8.29
C ASP A 138 -18.48 0.49 -6.98
N ALA A 139 -18.06 -0.49 -6.17
CA ALA A 139 -18.63 -0.74 -4.85
C ALA A 139 -18.06 0.22 -3.79
N VAL A 140 -18.81 1.26 -3.41
CA VAL A 140 -18.39 2.34 -2.48
C VAL A 140 -17.76 1.85 -1.17
N ARG A 141 -18.24 0.72 -0.62
CA ARG A 141 -17.74 0.15 0.65
C ARG A 141 -16.50 -0.73 0.46
N CYS A 142 -16.19 -1.16 -0.75
CA CYS A 142 -15.01 -1.98 -1.02
C CYS A 142 -13.74 -1.13 -0.93
N GLN A 143 -12.75 -1.60 -0.16
CA GLN A 143 -11.47 -0.93 0.03
C GLN A 143 -10.36 -1.69 -0.70
N PHE A 144 -10.42 -3.01 -0.71
CA PHE A 144 -9.49 -3.88 -1.38
C PHE A 144 -10.18 -5.18 -1.81
N PHE A 145 -9.54 -5.95 -2.68
CA PHE A 145 -10.12 -7.18 -3.21
C PHE A 145 -9.07 -8.28 -3.30
N THR A 146 -9.55 -9.52 -3.44
CA THR A 146 -8.76 -10.66 -3.88
C THR A 146 -9.50 -11.35 -5.01
N TYR A 147 -8.86 -11.52 -6.15
CA TYR A 147 -9.36 -12.33 -7.26
C TYR A 147 -8.70 -13.70 -7.23
N THR A 148 -9.50 -14.74 -7.16
CA THR A 148 -9.04 -16.13 -7.29
C THR A 148 -9.38 -16.61 -8.70
N PRO A 149 -8.38 -16.87 -9.56
CA PRO A 149 -8.63 -17.35 -10.91
C PRO A 149 -9.35 -18.70 -10.90
N ALA A 150 -10.12 -18.97 -11.95
CA ALA A 150 -10.72 -20.29 -12.12
C ALA A 150 -9.60 -21.35 -12.22
N GLN A 151 -9.73 -22.44 -11.46
CA GLN A 151 -8.87 -23.60 -11.62
C GLN A 151 -9.04 -24.15 -13.04
N ALA A 152 -7.93 -24.56 -13.67
CA ALA A 152 -7.93 -25.05 -15.06
C ALA A 152 -8.87 -26.26 -15.30
N SER A 153 -9.34 -26.92 -14.24
CA SER A 153 -10.28 -28.04 -14.27
C SER A 153 -11.76 -27.65 -14.26
N CYS A 154 -12.12 -26.36 -14.10
CA CYS A 154 -13.52 -25.92 -14.00
C CYS A 154 -13.95 -25.09 -15.24
N ASN A 155 -14.94 -25.61 -15.96
CA ASN A 155 -15.42 -25.16 -17.28
C ASN A 155 -16.10 -23.77 -17.35
N GLU A 156 -16.13 -22.98 -16.28
CA GLU A 156 -16.88 -21.70 -16.26
C GLU A 156 -16.06 -20.47 -16.66
N GLY A 157 -14.73 -20.58 -16.80
CA GLY A 157 -13.86 -19.52 -17.34
C GLY A 157 -13.86 -18.19 -16.55
N LYS A 158 -14.59 -18.10 -15.44
CA LYS A 158 -14.68 -16.92 -14.57
C LYS A 158 -14.16 -17.27 -13.18
N GLY A 159 -13.22 -16.47 -12.69
CA GLY A 159 -12.74 -16.57 -11.32
C GLY A 159 -13.70 -15.92 -10.33
N LYS A 160 -13.39 -16.07 -9.05
CA LYS A 160 -14.13 -15.44 -7.94
C LYS A 160 -13.46 -14.15 -7.53
N CYS A 161 -14.23 -13.07 -7.47
CA CYS A 161 -13.80 -11.76 -7.00
C CYS A 161 -14.38 -11.52 -5.61
N TYR A 162 -13.50 -11.48 -4.61
CA TYR A 162 -13.86 -11.22 -3.23
C TYR A 162 -13.67 -9.72 -2.95
N LEU A 163 -14.77 -9.00 -2.76
CA LEU A 163 -14.77 -7.59 -2.38
C LEU A 163 -14.63 -7.50 -0.86
N LYS A 164 -13.68 -6.71 -0.35
CA LYS A 164 -13.32 -6.71 1.07
C LYS A 164 -13.16 -5.30 1.64
N LEU A 165 -13.32 -5.21 2.96
CA LEU A 165 -13.05 -4.00 3.74
C LEU A 165 -12.44 -4.32 5.10
N SER A 166 -11.96 -3.30 5.79
CA SER A 166 -11.53 -3.32 7.17
C SER A 166 -11.78 -1.96 7.83
N SER A 167 -11.57 -1.89 9.14
CA SER A 167 -11.74 -0.65 9.91
C SER A 167 -10.77 0.47 9.50
N ASN A 168 -9.59 0.14 8.96
CA ASN A 168 -8.51 1.10 8.66
C ASN A 168 -8.13 1.19 7.18
N GLY A 169 -8.88 0.56 6.27
CA GLY A 169 -8.56 0.60 4.84
C GLY A 169 -7.44 -0.35 4.40
N SER A 170 -6.83 -1.08 5.33
CA SER A 170 -5.72 -2.00 5.06
C SER A 170 -6.10 -3.45 5.38
N PRO A 171 -5.47 -4.46 4.75
CA PRO A 171 -5.73 -5.86 5.08
C PRO A 171 -5.47 -6.15 6.57
N THR A 172 -6.24 -7.04 7.18
CA THR A 172 -5.99 -7.51 8.55
C THR A 172 -4.82 -8.49 8.61
N LYS A 173 -4.58 -9.20 7.51
CA LYS A 173 -3.42 -10.05 7.27
C LYS A 173 -3.17 -10.16 5.77
N ILE A 174 -1.91 -10.37 5.39
CA ILE A 174 -1.52 -10.64 4.01
C ILE A 174 -0.94 -12.05 3.98
N LEU A 175 -1.52 -12.90 3.13
CA LEU A 175 -1.09 -14.28 2.94
C LEU A 175 -0.50 -14.43 1.55
N HIS A 176 0.56 -15.21 1.44
CA HIS A 176 1.24 -15.51 0.18
C HIS A 176 1.16 -17.01 -0.12
N GLY A 177 1.31 -17.43 -1.38
CA GLY A 177 1.33 -18.85 -1.75
C GLY A 177 -0.03 -19.50 -1.91
N ARG A 178 -1.09 -18.72 -2.15
CA ARG A 178 -2.49 -19.20 -2.26
C ARG A 178 -3.09 -19.00 -3.66
N GLY A 179 -2.35 -18.43 -4.60
CA GLY A 179 -2.77 -18.21 -5.98
C GLY A 179 -3.76 -17.06 -6.18
N GLY A 180 -4.11 -16.30 -5.14
CA GLY A 180 -4.93 -15.10 -5.26
C GLY A 180 -4.16 -13.93 -5.91
N ILE A 181 -4.91 -13.03 -6.54
CA ILE A 181 -4.39 -11.75 -7.04
C ILE A 181 -5.12 -10.64 -6.31
N SER A 182 -4.43 -9.92 -5.43
CA SER A 182 -5.04 -8.87 -4.61
C SER A 182 -4.68 -7.46 -5.10
N GLY A 183 -5.49 -6.49 -4.71
CA GLY A 183 -5.26 -5.08 -5.02
C GLY A 183 -6.22 -4.18 -4.25
N TYR A 184 -6.09 -2.87 -4.46
CA TYR A 184 -6.93 -1.87 -3.80
C TYR A 184 -7.96 -1.28 -4.76
N THR A 185 -9.00 -0.68 -4.17
CA THR A 185 -9.98 0.13 -4.91
C THR A 185 -9.30 1.33 -5.58
N LEU A 186 -9.68 1.64 -6.82
CA LEU A 186 -9.19 2.85 -7.52
C LEU A 186 -10.05 4.08 -7.20
N ARG A 187 -11.11 3.94 -6.39
CA ARG A 187 -11.96 5.06 -5.96
C ARG A 187 -11.13 6.16 -5.30
N LEU A 188 -10.10 5.76 -4.56
CA LEU A 188 -9.22 6.66 -3.83
C LEU A 188 -8.27 7.43 -4.76
N CYS A 189 -8.06 7.00 -6.01
CA CYS A 189 -7.20 7.72 -6.97
C CYS A 189 -7.72 9.12 -7.30
N LYS A 190 -9.04 9.37 -7.19
CA LYS A 190 -9.61 10.73 -7.37
C LYS A 190 -9.18 11.73 -6.29
N MET A 191 -8.60 11.24 -5.19
CA MET A 191 -8.04 12.07 -4.12
C MET A 191 -6.57 12.45 -4.38
N ASP A 192 -5.92 11.79 -5.34
CA ASP A 192 -4.60 12.18 -5.83
C ASP A 192 -4.72 13.23 -6.94
N ASN A 193 -3.66 14.01 -7.14
CA ASN A 193 -3.63 15.04 -8.17
C ASN A 193 -3.57 14.39 -9.58
N GLU A 194 -4.47 14.78 -10.48
CA GLU A 194 -4.71 14.10 -11.77
C GLU A 194 -3.47 13.98 -12.66
N LEU A 195 -2.49 14.88 -12.50
CA LEU A 195 -1.25 14.89 -13.28
C LEU A 195 -0.40 13.60 -13.17
N ARG A 196 -0.67 12.69 -12.21
CA ARG A 196 0.16 11.48 -12.01
C ARG A 196 -0.59 10.19 -11.64
N GLY A 197 -1.93 10.16 -11.74
CA GLY A 197 -2.74 8.95 -11.50
C GLY A 197 -2.62 7.86 -12.58
N ALA A 198 -1.88 8.12 -13.66
CA ALA A 198 -1.65 7.14 -14.72
C ALA A 198 -0.54 6.14 -14.34
N PRO A 199 -0.71 4.84 -14.62
CA PRO A 199 0.33 3.84 -14.38
C PRO A 199 1.58 4.20 -15.19
N MET A 200 2.74 4.11 -14.54
CA MET A 200 4.04 4.20 -15.19
C MET A 200 4.17 3.05 -16.19
N LYS A 201 3.80 3.29 -17.45
CA LYS A 201 4.17 2.41 -18.56
C LYS A 201 5.69 2.44 -18.64
N ILE A 202 6.33 1.32 -18.30
CA ILE A 202 7.72 1.09 -18.70
C ILE A 202 7.67 0.87 -20.21
N SER A 203 7.68 1.97 -20.97
CA SER A 203 7.94 1.93 -22.40
C SER A 203 9.41 1.56 -22.59
N GLY A 204 9.63 0.42 -23.23
CA GLY A 204 10.94 -0.18 -23.41
C GLY A 204 11.97 0.74 -24.06
N TRP A 205 13.20 0.60 -23.58
CA TRP A 205 14.41 0.84 -24.35
C TRP A 205 15.25 -0.44 -24.28
N LEU A 206 15.03 -1.32 -25.27
CA LEU A 206 16.00 -2.30 -25.72
C LEU A 206 15.93 -2.26 -27.24
N LYS A 207 16.66 -1.31 -27.83
CA LYS A 207 17.18 -1.41 -29.19
C LYS A 207 18.68 -1.64 -29.06
N THR A 208 19.06 -2.89 -29.28
CA THR A 208 20.24 -3.36 -30.04
C THR A 208 21.58 -2.65 -29.87
N SER A 209 22.56 -3.41 -29.39
CA SER A 209 23.79 -3.73 -30.14
C SER A 209 24.06 -5.22 -30.02
#